data_AF-A0A537MFC1-F1
#
_entry.id   AF-A0A537MFC1-F1
#
_cell.length_a   1.000
_cell.length_b   1.000
_cell.length_c   1.000
_cell.angle_alpha   90.00
_cell.angle_beta   90.00
_cell.angle_gamma   90.00
#
_symmetry.space_group_name_H-M   'P 1'
#
loop_
_entity.id
_entity.type
_entity.pdbx_description
1 polymer ?
#
loop_
_entity_poly.entity_id
_entity_poly.type
_entity_poly.pdbx_seq_one_letter_code
_entity_poly.pdbx_strand_id
1 'polypeptide(L)'
;MNSPRPALAALAAALLAGCVSQGPFPSLAPRPAEQEDWSEEPVRTAPVVADDPALRGRIAALLDEARSGQRDFEAEAPAAERSAARAGARGSDSWLEAQQAISRLEAARGRTGAALGDLQALALARAAAPTSEADQAALKAAVDEAEAIAARQQQRIDRLSPGA
;
A
#
# COMPACT_ATOMS: atom_id res chain seq x y z
N MET A 1 93.09 7.16 -24.50
CA MET A 1 91.92 6.76 -23.69
C MET A 1 91.49 7.95 -22.82
N ASN A 2 90.79 8.93 -23.39
CA ASN A 2 90.26 10.05 -22.62
C ASN A 2 88.89 9.64 -22.08
N SER A 3 88.85 9.33 -20.78
CA SER A 3 87.66 8.80 -20.12
C SER A 3 86.60 9.90 -19.98
N PRO A 4 85.33 9.70 -20.40
CA PRO A 4 84.26 10.70 -20.31
C PRO A 4 83.70 10.89 -18.87
N ARG A 5 84.50 10.52 -17.87
CA ARG A 5 84.15 10.50 -16.44
C ARG A 5 83.68 11.86 -15.86
N PRO A 6 84.22 13.04 -16.26
CA PRO A 6 83.78 14.29 -15.63
C PRO A 6 82.40 14.76 -16.11
N ALA A 7 82.03 14.48 -17.37
CA ALA A 7 80.73 14.88 -17.93
C ALA A 7 79.57 14.09 -17.32
N LEU A 8 79.78 12.78 -17.06
CA LEU A 8 78.77 11.94 -16.42
C LEU A 8 78.54 12.34 -14.95
N ALA A 9 79.60 12.72 -14.24
CA ALA A 9 79.51 13.19 -12.86
C ALA A 9 78.79 14.54 -12.75
N ALA A 10 79.02 15.46 -13.69
CA ALA A 10 78.32 16.74 -13.74
C ALA A 10 76.82 16.58 -14.07
N LEU A 11 76.47 15.67 -14.99
CA LEU A 11 75.08 15.36 -15.33
C LEU A 11 74.35 14.66 -14.16
N ALA A 12 75.02 13.73 -13.47
CA ALA A 12 74.49 13.13 -12.26
C ALA A 12 74.26 14.18 -11.16
N ALA A 13 75.20 15.09 -10.92
CA ALA A 13 75.03 16.16 -9.95
C ALA A 13 73.87 17.12 -10.29
N ALA A 14 73.64 17.41 -11.58
CA ALA A 14 72.51 18.22 -12.02
C ALA A 14 71.15 17.52 -11.82
N LEU A 15 71.09 16.19 -11.97
CA LEU A 15 69.87 15.41 -11.73
C LEU A 15 69.50 15.29 -10.25
N LEU A 16 70.46 15.45 -9.33
CA LEU A 16 70.19 15.51 -7.88
C LEU A 16 69.77 16.90 -7.37
N ALA A 17 69.75 17.94 -8.22
CA ALA A 17 69.41 19.32 -7.82
C ALA A 17 67.89 19.62 -7.72
N GLY A 18 67.02 18.61 -7.87
CA GLY A 18 65.56 18.77 -7.86
C GLY A 18 64.90 18.90 -6.48
N CYS A 19 65.68 19.00 -5.41
CA CYS A 19 65.15 19.14 -4.05
C CYS A 19 64.68 20.58 -3.81
N VAL A 20 63.44 20.90 -4.24
CA VAL A 20 62.81 22.19 -3.98
C VAL A 20 62.21 22.20 -2.58
N SER A 21 62.50 23.23 -1.78
CA SER A 21 61.80 23.40 -0.50
C SER A 21 60.32 23.65 -0.78
N GLN A 22 59.44 22.93 -0.09
CA GLN A 22 58.00 23.16 -0.15
C GLN A 22 57.72 24.63 0.18
N GLY A 23 57.02 25.33 -0.73
CA GLY A 23 56.53 26.67 -0.45
C GLY A 23 55.49 26.64 0.68
N PRO A 24 55.04 27.81 1.17
CA PRO A 24 53.96 27.86 2.15
C PRO A 24 52.75 27.08 1.63
N PHE A 25 52.27 26.12 2.40
CA PHE A 25 51.04 25.41 2.06
C PHE A 25 49.86 26.39 2.06
N PRO A 26 48.90 26.24 1.15
CA PRO A 26 47.67 27.01 1.21
C PRO A 26 46.98 26.75 2.56
N SER A 27 46.34 27.79 3.09
CA SER A 27 45.58 27.68 4.34
C SER A 27 44.50 26.60 4.21
N LEU A 28 44.41 25.74 5.23
CA LEU A 28 43.27 24.82 5.42
C LEU A 28 42.11 25.48 6.17
N ALA A 29 42.18 26.79 6.41
CA ALA A 29 41.06 27.52 6.97
C ALA A 29 39.86 27.42 6.01
N PRO A 30 38.63 27.28 6.53
CA PRO A 30 37.41 27.28 5.73
C PRO A 30 37.37 28.50 4.81
N ARG A 31 37.11 28.27 3.52
CA ARG A 31 37.01 29.38 2.56
C ARG A 31 35.70 30.15 2.80
N PRO A 32 35.63 31.45 2.46
CA PRO A 32 34.37 32.21 2.56
C PRO A 32 33.18 31.52 1.86
N ALA A 33 33.41 30.94 0.68
CA ALA A 33 32.38 30.22 -0.08
C ALA A 33 31.89 28.91 0.59
N GLU A 34 32.65 28.36 1.54
CA GLU A 34 32.29 27.14 2.28
C GLU A 34 31.49 27.47 3.56
N GLN A 35 31.35 28.75 3.90
CA GLN A 35 30.54 29.24 5.04
C GLN A 35 29.13 29.65 4.61
N GLU A 36 28.84 29.66 3.32
CA GLU A 36 27.51 29.93 2.81
C GLU A 36 26.62 28.69 3.04
N ASP A 37 25.50 28.91 3.73
CA ASP A 37 24.53 27.87 4.02
C ASP A 37 23.66 27.61 2.79
N TRP A 38 24.00 26.54 2.05
CA TRP A 38 23.23 26.05 0.91
C TRP A 38 22.24 24.95 1.30
N SER A 39 21.98 24.74 2.59
CA SER A 39 21.14 23.64 3.07
C SER A 39 19.63 23.93 2.99
N GLU A 40 19.25 25.13 2.57
CA GLU A 40 17.85 25.50 2.40
C GLU A 40 17.27 24.85 1.14
N GLU A 41 16.70 23.66 1.32
CA GLU A 41 15.92 22.99 0.27
C GLU A 41 14.71 23.86 -0.10
N PRO A 42 14.52 24.22 -1.37
CA PRO A 42 13.37 25.02 -1.78
C PRO A 42 12.06 24.30 -1.44
N VAL A 43 11.17 25.00 -0.74
CA VAL A 43 9.83 24.51 -0.43
C VAL A 43 9.06 24.30 -1.74
N ARG A 44 8.89 23.03 -2.14
CA ARG A 44 8.03 22.66 -3.28
C ARG A 44 6.60 22.46 -2.79
N THR A 45 5.68 23.31 -3.22
CA THR A 45 4.24 23.08 -3.00
C THR A 45 3.79 21.90 -3.87
N ALA A 46 3.21 20.87 -3.25
CA ALA A 46 2.61 19.78 -4.02
C ALA A 46 1.44 20.32 -4.87
N PRO A 47 1.27 19.84 -6.12
CA PRO A 47 0.13 20.24 -6.94
C PRO A 47 -1.17 19.82 -6.25
N VAL A 48 -2.14 20.74 -6.20
CA VAL A 48 -3.48 20.43 -5.70
C VAL A 48 -4.16 19.50 -6.70
N VAL A 49 -4.55 18.31 -6.23
CA VAL A 49 -5.34 17.37 -7.04
C VAL A 49 -6.81 17.72 -6.86
N ALA A 50 -7.50 18.02 -7.96
CA ALA A 50 -8.93 18.29 -7.93
C ALA A 50 -9.73 17.03 -7.64
N ASP A 51 -10.90 17.23 -7.05
CA ASP A 51 -11.91 16.19 -6.87
C ASP A 51 -12.36 15.56 -8.19
N ASP A 52 -12.60 14.25 -8.18
CA ASP A 52 -13.08 13.46 -9.31
C ASP A 52 -14.52 12.94 -9.06
N PRO A 53 -15.56 13.60 -9.63
CA PRO A 53 -16.94 13.14 -9.51
C PRO A 53 -17.18 11.75 -10.10
N ALA A 54 -16.42 11.33 -11.12
CA ALA A 54 -16.58 10.00 -11.72
C ALA A 54 -16.05 8.91 -10.78
N LEU A 55 -14.93 9.17 -10.10
CA LEU A 55 -14.43 8.30 -9.03
C LEU A 55 -15.47 8.17 -7.91
N ARG A 56 -16.06 9.29 -7.45
CA ARG A 56 -17.12 9.26 -6.43
C ARG A 56 -18.35 8.48 -6.87
N GLY A 57 -18.78 8.62 -8.12
CA GLY A 57 -19.88 7.84 -8.68
C GLY A 57 -19.58 6.34 -8.66
N ARG A 58 -18.35 5.94 -8.99
CA ARG A 58 -17.90 4.55 -8.93
C ARG A 58 -17.85 4.00 -7.50
N ILE A 59 -17.33 4.79 -6.55
CA ILE A 59 -17.31 4.44 -5.12
C ILE A 59 -18.74 4.19 -4.61
N ALA A 60 -19.66 5.11 -4.91
CA ALA A 60 -21.06 5.00 -4.49
C ALA A 60 -21.73 3.75 -5.08
N ALA A 61 -21.54 3.48 -6.37
CA ALA A 61 -22.11 2.31 -7.02
C ALA A 61 -21.63 0.99 -6.39
N LEU A 62 -20.32 0.87 -6.12
CA LEU A 62 -19.77 -0.33 -5.48
C LEU A 62 -20.27 -0.49 -4.03
N LEU A 63 -20.38 0.61 -3.28
CA LEU A 63 -20.93 0.59 -1.93
C LEU A 63 -22.41 0.17 -1.92
N ASP A 64 -23.19 0.61 -2.90
CA ASP A 64 -24.58 0.20 -3.06
C ASP A 64 -24.71 -1.28 -3.44
N GLU A 65 -23.77 -1.85 -4.20
CA GLU A 65 -23.70 -3.31 -4.42
C GLU A 65 -23.44 -4.06 -3.11
N ALA A 66 -22.49 -3.58 -2.28
CA ALA A 66 -22.24 -4.18 -0.96
C ALA A 66 -23.49 -4.14 -0.06
N ARG A 67 -24.20 -3.02 -0.03
CA ARG A 67 -25.47 -2.86 0.69
C ARG A 67 -26.59 -3.71 0.11
N SER A 68 -26.58 -3.97 -1.19
CA SER A 68 -27.52 -4.87 -1.85
C SER A 68 -27.26 -6.31 -1.44
N GLY A 69 -26.00 -6.74 -1.42
CA GLY A 69 -25.60 -8.04 -0.85
C GLY A 69 -25.99 -8.19 0.62
N GLN A 70 -25.95 -7.11 1.41
CA GLN A 70 -26.51 -7.13 2.76
C GLN A 70 -28.01 -7.42 2.80
N ARG A 71 -28.80 -6.82 1.91
CA ARG A 71 -30.25 -7.09 1.86
C ARG A 71 -30.54 -8.52 1.44
N ASP A 72 -29.79 -9.04 0.47
CA ASP A 72 -29.91 -10.43 0.02
C ASP A 72 -29.57 -11.41 1.18
N PHE A 73 -28.49 -11.12 1.93
CA PHE A 73 -28.11 -11.88 3.11
C PHE A 73 -29.19 -11.88 4.19
N GLU A 74 -29.76 -10.70 4.51
CA GLU A 74 -30.82 -10.58 5.51
C GLU A 74 -32.11 -11.32 5.11
N ALA A 75 -32.38 -11.48 3.80
CA ALA A 75 -33.53 -12.23 3.34
C ALA A 75 -33.38 -13.74 3.60
N GLU A 76 -32.18 -14.30 3.45
CA GLU A 76 -31.90 -15.73 3.64
C GLU A 76 -31.63 -16.09 5.12
N ALA A 77 -31.10 -15.17 5.91
CA ALA A 77 -30.60 -15.46 7.25
C ALA A 77 -31.64 -16.09 8.20
N PRO A 78 -32.91 -15.63 8.27
CA PRO A 78 -33.90 -16.23 9.15
C PRO A 78 -34.19 -17.69 8.82
N ALA A 79 -34.13 -18.09 7.54
CA ALA A 79 -34.35 -19.47 7.15
C ALA A 79 -33.20 -20.37 7.59
N ALA A 80 -31.96 -19.94 7.36
CA ALA A 80 -30.77 -20.65 7.82
C ALA A 80 -30.73 -20.79 9.36
N GLU A 81 -31.01 -19.72 10.09
CA GLU A 81 -31.06 -19.72 11.56
C GLU A 81 -32.10 -20.71 12.11
N ARG A 82 -33.32 -20.73 11.53
CA ARG A 82 -34.37 -21.66 11.94
C ARG A 82 -34.02 -23.12 11.64
N SER A 83 -33.44 -23.39 10.47
CA SER A 83 -33.05 -24.76 10.11
C SER A 83 -31.90 -25.25 10.98
N ALA A 84 -30.89 -24.41 11.23
CA ALA A 84 -29.79 -24.73 12.13
C ALA A 84 -30.27 -25.03 13.56
N ALA A 85 -31.19 -24.23 14.11
CA ALA A 85 -31.74 -24.45 15.44
C ALA A 85 -32.56 -25.75 15.59
N ARG A 86 -33.08 -26.30 14.48
CA ARG A 86 -33.88 -27.54 14.45
C ARG A 86 -33.08 -28.74 13.96
N ALA A 87 -31.82 -28.56 13.59
CA ALA A 87 -30.99 -29.61 13.03
C ALA A 87 -30.84 -30.76 14.03
N GLY A 88 -31.07 -31.98 13.55
CA GLY A 88 -30.84 -33.20 14.32
C GLY A 88 -29.38 -33.61 14.33
N ALA A 89 -29.12 -34.88 14.63
CA ALA A 89 -27.79 -35.46 14.53
C ALA A 89 -27.22 -35.30 13.12
N ARG A 90 -25.89 -35.21 13.01
CA ARG A 90 -25.20 -35.17 11.71
C ARG A 90 -25.62 -36.34 10.83
N GLY A 91 -25.87 -36.05 9.55
CA GLY A 91 -26.35 -37.03 8.57
C GLY A 91 -27.87 -37.30 8.61
N SER A 92 -28.62 -36.72 9.54
CA SER A 92 -30.08 -36.73 9.48
C SER A 92 -30.62 -35.79 8.39
N ASP A 93 -31.85 -36.01 7.95
CA ASP A 93 -32.51 -35.16 6.96
C ASP A 93 -32.58 -33.70 7.41
N SER A 94 -32.93 -33.45 8.68
CA SER A 94 -32.99 -32.08 9.22
C SER A 94 -31.61 -31.42 9.35
N TRP A 95 -30.54 -32.20 9.52
CA TRP A 95 -29.17 -31.69 9.42
C TRP A 95 -28.83 -31.30 7.98
N LEU A 96 -29.17 -32.13 6.99
CA LEU A 96 -28.92 -31.83 5.59
C LEU A 96 -29.69 -30.58 5.12
N GLU A 97 -30.94 -30.42 5.57
CA GLU A 97 -31.74 -29.20 5.32
C GLU A 97 -31.08 -27.94 5.91
N ALA A 98 -30.51 -28.04 7.12
CA ALA A 98 -29.77 -26.94 7.74
C ALA A 98 -28.52 -26.57 6.92
N GLN A 99 -27.72 -27.56 6.50
CA GLN A 99 -26.55 -27.31 5.66
C GLN A 99 -26.93 -26.62 4.33
N GLN A 100 -28.01 -27.06 3.67
CA GLN A 100 -28.48 -26.41 2.44
C GLN A 100 -28.90 -24.96 2.67
N ALA A 101 -29.58 -24.68 3.79
CA ALA A 101 -29.99 -23.32 4.13
C ALA A 101 -28.78 -22.42 4.45
N ILE A 102 -27.78 -22.94 5.16
CA ILE A 102 -26.50 -22.24 5.41
C ILE A 102 -25.77 -21.98 4.10
N SER A 103 -25.70 -22.93 3.17
CA SER A 103 -25.08 -22.72 1.86
C SER A 103 -25.80 -21.64 1.03
N ARG A 104 -27.13 -21.53 1.11
CA ARG A 104 -27.87 -20.42 0.49
C ARG A 104 -27.50 -19.07 1.11
N LEU A 105 -27.38 -19.02 2.44
CA LEU A 105 -26.92 -17.82 3.15
C LEU A 105 -25.48 -17.43 2.76
N GLU A 106 -24.58 -18.40 2.62
CA GLU A 106 -23.22 -18.20 2.13
C GLU A 106 -23.18 -17.71 0.67
N ALA A 107 -24.08 -18.19 -0.18
CA ALA A 107 -24.21 -17.67 -1.54
C ALA A 107 -24.70 -16.21 -1.54
N ALA A 108 -25.64 -15.86 -0.66
CA ALA A 108 -26.24 -14.53 -0.57
C ALA A 108 -25.23 -13.42 -0.22
N ARG A 109 -24.18 -13.71 0.58
CA ARG A 109 -23.07 -12.76 0.84
C ARG A 109 -22.12 -12.56 -0.35
N GLY A 110 -22.24 -13.34 -1.43
CA GLY A 110 -21.34 -13.29 -2.57
C GLY A 110 -21.25 -11.89 -3.19
N ARG A 111 -22.39 -11.19 -3.33
CA ARG A 111 -22.44 -9.82 -3.83
C ARG A 111 -21.67 -8.83 -2.95
N THR A 112 -21.77 -8.96 -1.62
CA THR A 112 -20.96 -8.16 -0.68
C THR A 112 -19.47 -8.38 -0.91
N GLY A 113 -19.05 -9.64 -1.01
CA GLY A 113 -17.64 -10.00 -1.19
C GLY A 113 -17.07 -9.47 -2.50
N ALA A 114 -17.83 -9.57 -3.60
CA ALA A 114 -17.43 -9.04 -4.90
C ALA A 114 -17.25 -7.51 -4.85
N ALA A 115 -18.23 -6.80 -4.30
CA ALA A 115 -18.18 -5.34 -4.17
C ALA A 115 -17.01 -4.87 -3.29
N LEU A 116 -16.73 -5.56 -2.18
CA LEU A 116 -15.58 -5.28 -1.32
C LEU A 116 -14.26 -5.49 -2.09
N GLY A 117 -14.13 -6.59 -2.83
CA GLY A 117 -12.96 -6.86 -3.66
C GLY A 117 -12.73 -5.76 -4.72
N ASP A 118 -13.79 -5.30 -5.37
CA ASP A 118 -13.73 -4.20 -6.35
C ASP A 118 -13.34 -2.86 -5.71
N LEU A 119 -13.84 -2.56 -4.51
CA LEU A 119 -13.44 -1.37 -3.73
C LEU A 119 -11.96 -1.42 -3.34
N GLN A 120 -11.48 -2.58 -2.88
CA GLN A 120 -10.07 -2.77 -2.54
C GLN A 120 -9.16 -2.69 -3.78
N ALA A 121 -9.59 -3.25 -4.91
CA ALA A 121 -8.88 -3.10 -6.18
C ALA A 121 -8.83 -1.63 -6.64
N LEU A 122 -9.92 -0.87 -6.46
CA LEU A 122 -9.96 0.56 -6.73
C LEU A 122 -9.01 1.34 -5.80
N ALA A 123 -8.97 1.01 -4.51
CA ALA A 123 -8.04 1.59 -3.55
C ALA A 123 -6.58 1.35 -3.95
N LEU A 124 -6.24 0.12 -4.35
CA LEU A 124 -4.90 -0.21 -4.84
C LEU A 124 -4.55 0.58 -6.11
N ALA A 125 -5.49 0.72 -7.05
CA ALA A 125 -5.30 1.50 -8.26
C ALA A 125 -5.15 3.01 -8.01
N ARG A 126 -5.72 3.54 -6.90
CA ARG A 126 -5.55 4.94 -6.49
C ARG A 126 -4.28 5.18 -5.68
N ALA A 127 -3.76 4.17 -4.97
CA ALA A 127 -2.50 4.30 -4.24
C ALA A 127 -1.29 4.66 -5.13
N ALA A 128 -1.36 4.31 -6.43
CA ALA A 128 -0.32 4.63 -7.41
C ALA A 128 -0.62 5.90 -8.25
N ALA A 129 -1.70 6.63 -7.96
CA ALA A 129 -2.14 7.77 -8.76
C ALA A 129 -2.45 9.01 -7.89
N PRO A 130 -2.19 10.24 -8.38
CA PRO A 130 -2.64 11.44 -7.69
C PRO A 130 -4.16 11.40 -7.49
N THR A 131 -4.60 11.48 -6.23
CA THR A 131 -6.00 11.45 -5.83
C THR A 131 -6.21 12.54 -4.78
N SER A 132 -7.30 13.30 -4.86
CA SER A 132 -7.62 14.33 -3.86
C SER A 132 -7.76 13.71 -2.46
N GLU A 133 -7.49 14.47 -1.40
CA GLU A 133 -7.69 14.00 -0.03
C GLU A 133 -9.16 13.62 0.24
N ALA A 134 -10.11 14.39 -0.32
CA ALA A 134 -11.53 14.11 -0.20
C ALA A 134 -11.93 12.78 -0.84
N ASP A 135 -11.44 12.47 -2.04
CA ASP A 135 -11.77 11.22 -2.72
C ASP A 135 -11.04 10.02 -2.09
N GLN A 136 -9.81 10.22 -1.57
CA GLN A 136 -9.13 9.19 -0.78
C GLN A 136 -9.93 8.86 0.49
N ALA A 137 -10.42 9.87 1.21
CA ALA A 137 -11.24 9.68 2.40
C ALA A 137 -12.57 8.98 2.06
N ALA A 138 -13.23 9.37 0.96
CA ALA A 138 -14.46 8.73 0.51
C ALA A 138 -14.24 7.24 0.14
N LEU A 139 -13.15 6.93 -0.57
CA LEU A 139 -12.80 5.56 -0.93
C LEU A 139 -12.50 4.71 0.30
N LYS A 140 -11.73 5.26 1.25
CA LYS A 140 -11.45 4.58 2.53
C LYS A 140 -12.74 4.30 3.30
N ALA A 141 -13.62 5.28 3.44
CA ALA A 141 -14.88 5.10 4.16
C ALA A 141 -15.76 4.02 3.53
N ALA A 142 -15.80 3.95 2.19
CA ALA A 142 -16.55 2.91 1.49
C ALA A 142 -15.96 1.51 1.69
N VAL A 143 -14.63 1.37 1.67
CA VAL A 143 -13.94 0.11 2.01
C VAL A 143 -14.28 -0.31 3.44
N ASP A 144 -14.10 0.60 4.41
CA ASP A 144 -14.36 0.31 5.83
C ASP A 144 -15.81 -0.13 6.07
N GLU A 145 -16.79 0.52 5.40
CA GLU A 145 -18.21 0.12 5.49
C GLU A 145 -18.46 -1.27 4.90
N ALA A 146 -17.92 -1.56 3.71
CA ALA A 146 -18.08 -2.85 3.06
C ALA A 146 -17.40 -3.99 3.85
N GLU A 147 -16.24 -3.74 4.44
CA GLU A 147 -15.56 -4.68 5.36
C GLU A 147 -16.42 -4.95 6.59
N ALA A 148 -17.01 -3.91 7.19
CA ALA A 148 -17.88 -4.06 8.35
C ALA A 148 -19.15 -4.88 8.02
N ILE A 149 -19.71 -4.71 6.81
CA ILE A 149 -20.82 -5.54 6.33
C ILE A 149 -20.37 -7.01 6.21
N ALA A 150 -19.28 -7.26 5.49
CA ALA A 150 -18.76 -8.61 5.26
C ALA A 150 -18.42 -9.33 6.58
N ALA A 151 -17.81 -8.62 7.53
CA ALA A 151 -17.46 -9.17 8.84
C ALA A 151 -18.71 -9.57 9.65
N ARG A 152 -19.78 -8.75 9.65
CA ARG A 152 -21.05 -9.10 10.31
C ARG A 152 -21.69 -10.33 9.68
N GLN A 153 -21.65 -10.45 8.35
CA GLN A 153 -22.17 -11.62 7.63
C GLN A 153 -21.41 -12.88 8.00
N GLN A 154 -20.07 -12.82 7.99
CA GLN A 154 -19.22 -13.94 8.38
C GLN A 154 -19.50 -14.39 9.82
N GLN A 155 -19.52 -13.45 10.77
CA GLN A 155 -19.82 -13.77 12.18
C GLN A 155 -21.18 -14.44 12.37
N ARG A 156 -22.18 -14.07 11.56
CA ARG A 156 -23.50 -14.72 11.61
C ARG A 156 -23.43 -16.15 11.08
N ILE A 157 -22.76 -16.38 9.96
CA ILE A 157 -22.56 -17.73 9.41
C ILE A 157 -21.79 -18.63 10.39
N ASP A 158 -20.72 -18.12 11.00
CA ASP A 158 -19.88 -18.90 11.93
C ASP A 158 -20.67 -19.41 13.14
N ARG A 159 -21.67 -18.65 13.62
CA ARG A 159 -22.57 -19.07 14.71
C ARG A 159 -23.48 -20.23 14.32
N LEU A 160 -23.76 -20.42 13.02
CA LEU A 160 -24.63 -21.49 12.51
C LEU A 160 -23.87 -22.77 12.17
N SER A 161 -22.56 -22.68 11.96
CA SER A 161 -21.69 -23.79 11.56
C SER A 161 -20.67 -24.14 12.64
N PRO A 162 -21.06 -24.51 13.89
CA PRO A 162 -20.09 -24.81 14.95
C PRO A 162 -19.36 -26.12 14.64
N GLY A 163 -18.21 -26.00 13.95
CA GLY A 163 -17.25 -27.06 13.68
C GLY A 163 -17.82 -28.19 12.81
N ALA A 164 -17.25 -28.36 11.62
CA ALA A 164 -17.22 -29.66 10.96
C ALA A 164 -16.53 -30.71 11.86
#